data_AF-A0A4C2ECS6-F1
#
_entry.id   AF-A0A4C2ECS6-F1
#
_cell.length_a   1.000
_cell.length_b   1.000
_cell.length_c   1.000
_cell.angle_alpha   90.00
_cell.angle_beta   90.00
_cell.angle_gamma   90.00
#
_symmetry.space_group_name_H-M   'P 1'
#
loop_
_entity.id
_entity.type
_entity.pdbx_description
1 polymer ?
#
loop_
_entity_poly.entity_id
_entity_poly.type
_entity_poly.pdbx_seq_one_letter_code
_entity_poly.pdbx_strand_id
1 'polypeptide(L)'
;MTSEQQLFDETPLRRFEYDDSVVLAADVGPAADASVDVVDGTVIVVADGHQHEQEIPAGDARAFINHGVLTIELSESEGDY
;
A
#
# COMPACT_ATOMS: atom_id res chain seq x y z
N MET A 1 -14.09 -9.78 -1.18
CA MET A 1 -14.11 -10.03 -2.65
C MET A 1 -12.81 -9.45 -3.21
N THR A 2 -12.18 -10.00 -4.25
CA THR A 2 -10.94 -9.39 -4.78
C THR A 2 -11.31 -8.27 -5.75
N SER A 3 -11.04 -7.02 -5.36
CA SER A 3 -11.09 -5.86 -6.25
C SER A 3 -9.70 -5.59 -6.81
N GLU A 4 -9.59 -5.48 -8.13
CA GLU A 4 -8.38 -5.06 -8.82
C GLU A 4 -8.38 -3.53 -8.91
N GLN A 5 -7.42 -2.90 -8.22
CA GLN A 5 -7.16 -1.46 -8.28
C GLN A 5 -5.78 -1.24 -8.90
N GLN A 6 -5.41 0.00 -9.19
CA GLN A 6 -4.07 0.35 -9.70
C GLN A 6 -3.38 1.26 -8.70
N LEU A 7 -2.05 1.12 -8.57
CA LEU A 7 -1.24 1.92 -7.65
C LEU A 7 -0.56 3.11 -8.36
N PHE A 8 0.21 2.84 -9.42
CA PHE A 8 0.83 3.82 -10.33
C PHE A 8 1.23 3.11 -11.64
N ASP A 9 1.51 3.83 -12.73
CA ASP A 9 2.00 3.30 -14.04
C ASP A 9 1.61 1.84 -14.35
N GLU A 10 0.30 1.55 -14.33
CA GLU A 10 -0.27 0.22 -14.61
C GLU A 10 0.07 -0.90 -13.61
N THR A 11 0.79 -0.60 -12.52
CA THR A 11 1.07 -1.52 -11.41
C THR A 11 -0.23 -2.00 -10.77
N PRO A 12 -0.55 -3.31 -10.89
CA PRO A 12 -1.77 -3.87 -10.36
C PRO A 12 -1.71 -3.93 -8.83
N LEU A 13 -2.71 -3.32 -8.19
CA LEU A 13 -2.94 -3.36 -6.75
C LEU A 13 -4.02 -4.39 -6.44
N ARG A 14 -3.65 -5.42 -5.67
CA ARG A 14 -4.56 -6.46 -5.22
C ARG A 14 -5.04 -6.13 -3.82
N ARG A 15 -6.35 -6.24 -3.60
CA ARG A 15 -6.97 -6.08 -2.28
C ARG A 15 -7.43 -7.42 -1.72
N PHE A 16 -7.05 -7.67 -0.47
CA PHE A 16 -7.46 -8.81 0.34
C PHE A 16 -8.19 -8.29 1.57
N GLU A 17 -9.34 -8.87 1.86
CA GLU A 17 -10.18 -8.48 2.98
C GLU A 17 -10.20 -9.63 3.98
N TYR A 18 -9.87 -9.33 5.22
CA TYR A 18 -9.93 -10.21 6.37
C TYR A 18 -11.00 -9.68 7.33
N ASP A 19 -11.34 -10.44 8.38
CA ASP A 19 -12.40 -10.07 9.32
C ASP A 19 -12.14 -8.73 10.04
N ASP A 20 -10.87 -8.38 10.28
CA ASP A 20 -10.42 -7.23 11.08
C ASP A 20 -9.37 -6.36 10.38
N SER A 21 -9.06 -6.66 9.11
CA SER A 21 -8.04 -5.92 8.35
C SER A 21 -8.23 -6.01 6.84
N VAL A 22 -7.66 -5.02 6.14
CA VAL A 22 -7.55 -5.01 4.68
C VAL A 22 -6.08 -4.95 4.31
N VAL A 23 -5.64 -5.83 3.40
CA VAL A 23 -4.28 -5.83 2.88
C VAL A 23 -4.31 -5.45 1.41
N LEU A 24 -3.51 -4.45 1.04
CA LEU A 24 -3.27 -4.06 -0.34
C LEU A 24 -1.85 -4.50 -0.72
N ALA A 25 -1.70 -5.17 -1.87
CA ALA A 25 -0.40 -5.65 -2.34
C ALA A 25 -0.16 -5.29 -3.81
N ALA A 26 1.04 -4.79 -4.11
CA ALA A 26 1.47 -4.40 -5.44
C ALA A 26 2.89 -4.89 -5.74
N ASP A 27 3.14 -5.28 -6.98
CA ASP A 27 4.48 -5.62 -7.47
C ASP A 27 5.17 -4.35 -7.94
N VAL A 28 6.24 -3.95 -7.23
CA VAL A 28 7.05 -2.76 -7.57
C VAL A 28 8.38 -3.16 -8.22
N GLY A 29 8.57 -4.45 -8.49
CA GLY A 29 9.77 -5.00 -9.13
C GLY A 29 10.96 -5.14 -8.16
N PRO A 30 11.80 -6.19 -8.34
CA PRO A 30 12.95 -6.44 -7.46
C PRO A 30 14.19 -5.58 -7.77
N ALA A 31 14.17 -4.82 -8.87
CA ALA A 31 15.33 -4.07 -9.37
C ALA A 31 15.34 -2.60 -8.96
N ALA A 32 14.18 -2.06 -8.54
CA ALA A 32 14.08 -0.69 -8.07
C ALA A 32 14.54 -0.60 -6.61
N ASP A 33 15.39 0.39 -6.30
CA ASP A 33 15.66 0.83 -4.92
C ASP A 33 14.39 1.55 -4.43
N ALA A 34 13.37 0.75 -4.12
CA ALA A 34 12.04 1.23 -3.80
C ALA A 34 11.90 1.47 -2.30
N SER A 35 11.31 2.60 -1.94
CA SER A 35 10.98 2.94 -0.56
C SER A 35 9.50 3.28 -0.44
N VAL A 36 8.95 3.06 0.75
CA VAL A 36 7.57 3.38 1.06
C VAL A 36 7.46 4.06 2.41
N ASP A 37 6.56 5.03 2.50
CA ASP A 37 6.14 5.66 3.74
C ASP A 37 4.63 5.86 3.76
N VAL A 38 4.06 6.03 4.95
CA VAL A 38 2.64 6.35 5.14
C VAL A 38 2.52 7.59 6.00
N VAL A 39 1.88 8.61 5.45
CA VAL A 39 1.65 9.88 6.15
C VAL A 39 0.22 10.33 5.90
N ASP A 40 -0.51 10.62 6.97
CA ASP A 40 -1.86 11.21 6.92
C ASP A 40 -2.84 10.50 5.96
N GLY A 41 -2.91 9.17 6.03
CA GLY A 41 -3.79 8.38 5.16
C GLY A 41 -3.36 8.33 3.68
N THR A 42 -2.11 8.71 3.39
CA THR A 42 -1.52 8.64 2.06
C THR A 42 -0.30 7.72 2.08
N VAL A 43 -0.26 6.78 1.13
CA VAL A 43 0.93 5.96 0.90
C VAL A 43 1.79 6.65 -0.15
N ILE A 44 3.07 6.83 0.17
CA ILE A 44 4.06 7.43 -0.70
C ILE A 44 5.05 6.34 -1.10
N VAL A 45 5.15 6.06 -2.39
CA VAL A 45 6.10 5.09 -2.94
C VAL A 45 7.11 5.84 -3.80
N VAL A 46 8.40 5.64 -3.54
CA VAL A 46 9.48 6.15 -4.39
C VAL A 46 10.15 4.96 -5.07
N ALA A 47 10.10 4.92 -6.39
CA ALA A 47 10.72 3.89 -7.23
C ALA A 47 11.29 4.52 -8.49
N ASP A 48 12.47 4.06 -8.94
CA ASP A 48 13.14 4.56 -10.16
C ASP A 48 13.33 6.09 -10.22
N GLY A 49 13.45 6.74 -9.05
CA GLY A 49 13.58 8.20 -8.94
C GLY A 49 12.26 8.97 -9.11
N HIS A 50 11.14 8.27 -9.20
CA HIS A 50 9.79 8.83 -9.26
C HIS A 50 9.05 8.60 -7.94
N GLN A 51 8.31 9.62 -7.50
CA GLN A 51 7.42 9.54 -6.35
C GLN A 51 5.99 9.38 -6.83
N HIS A 52 5.28 8.45 -6.20
CA HIS A 52 3.88 8.15 -6.43
C HIS A 52 3.14 8.24 -5.11
N GLU A 53 1.96 8.86 -5.13
CA GLU A 53 1.13 9.08 -3.95
C GLU A 53 -0.24 8.47 -4.21
N GLN A 54 -0.75 7.73 -3.23
CA GLN A 54 -2.05 7.10 -3.32
C GLN A 54 -2.78 7.25 -1.98
N GLU A 55 -3.98 7.83 -2.03
CA GLU A 55 -4.90 7.84 -0.90
C GLU A 55 -5.32 6.41 -0.58
N ILE A 56 -5.28 6.06 0.70
CA ILE A 56 -5.73 4.78 1.22
C ILE A 56 -6.99 4.93 2.05
N PRO A 57 -7.80 3.87 2.19
CA PRO A 57 -8.92 3.87 3.12
C PRO A 57 -8.49 4.33 4.52
N ALA A 58 -9.38 5.03 5.21
CA ALA A 58 -9.14 5.48 6.58
C ALA A 58 -8.90 4.30 7.52
N GLY A 59 -7.95 4.46 8.43
CA GLY A 59 -7.56 3.46 9.42
C GLY A 59 -6.10 3.60 9.83
N ASP A 60 -5.66 2.73 10.72
CA ASP A 60 -4.25 2.59 11.05
C ASP A 60 -3.57 1.83 9.91
N ALA A 61 -2.51 2.43 9.35
CA ALA A 61 -1.89 1.96 8.13
C ALA A 61 -0.40 1.71 8.34
N ARG A 62 0.06 0.56 7.83
CA ARG A 62 1.47 0.17 7.83
C ARG A 62 1.86 -0.30 6.44
N ALA A 63 2.94 0.26 5.90
CA ALA A 63 3.47 -0.15 4.61
C ALA A 63 4.90 -0.68 4.73
N PHE A 64 5.24 -1.67 3.91
CA PHE A 64 6.59 -2.19 3.78
C PHE A 64 6.79 -2.85 2.41
N ILE A 65 8.04 -2.88 1.96
CA ILE A 65 8.43 -3.56 0.72
C ILE A 65 9.29 -4.77 1.08
N ASN A 66 8.93 -5.95 0.56
CA ASN A 66 9.71 -7.16 0.72
C ASN A 66 9.90 -7.87 -0.63
N HIS A 67 11.16 -8.06 -1.03
CA HIS A 67 11.55 -8.70 -2.28
C HIS A 67 10.83 -8.11 -3.53
N GLY A 68 10.65 -6.80 -3.58
CA GLY A 68 9.96 -6.10 -4.68
C GLY A 68 8.43 -6.11 -4.60
N VAL A 69 7.85 -6.59 -3.50
CA VAL A 69 6.41 -6.56 -3.26
C VAL A 69 6.11 -5.52 -2.19
N LEU A 70 5.35 -4.48 -2.56
CA LEU A 70 4.76 -3.55 -1.62
C LEU A 70 3.55 -4.20 -0.97
N THR A 71 3.50 -4.14 0.36
CA THR A 71 2.33 -4.54 1.16
C THR A 71 1.92 -3.37 2.04
N ILE A 72 0.63 -3.07 2.04
CA ILE A 72 -0.01 -2.06 2.90
C ILE A 72 -1.07 -2.79 3.72
N GLU A 73 -0.89 -2.79 5.03
CA GLU A 73 -1.85 -3.34 5.99
C GLU A 73 -2.68 -2.19 6.56
N LEU A 74 -3.99 -2.33 6.49
CA LEU A 74 -4.99 -1.42 7.04
C LEU A 74 -5.73 -2.16 8.14
N SER A 75 -5.59 -1.73 9.38
CA SER A 75 -6.44 -2.15 10.48
C SER A 75 -7.48 -1.08 10.75
N GLU A 76 -8.65 -1.49 11.24
CA GLU A 76 -9.57 -0.55 11.84
C GLU A 76 -8.82 0.19 12.94
N SER A 77 -8.70 1.51 12.80
CA SER A 77 -8.21 2.32 13.92
C SER A 77 -9.24 2.18 15.02
N GLU A 78 -8.90 1.46 16.08
CA GLU A 78 -9.59 1.55 17.37
C GLU A 78 -9.36 3.00 17.82
N GLY A 79 -10.20 3.91 17.33
CA GLY A 79 -10.07 5.33 17.60
C GLY A 79 -10.00 5.51 19.11
N ASP A 80 -8.89 6.05 19.60
CA ASP A 80 -8.71 6.43 20.99
C ASP A 80 -9.87 7.38 21.34
N TYR A 81 -10.83 6.87 22.11
CA TYR A 81 -12.14 7.50 22.40
C TYR A 81 -12.07 8.40 23.63
#